data_AF-A0AA44Z5E0-F1
#
_entry.id   AF-A0AA44Z5E0-F1
#
_cell.length_a   1.000
_cell.length_b   1.000
_cell.length_c   1.000
_cell.angle_alpha   90.00
_cell.angle_beta   90.00
_cell.angle_gamma   90.00
#
_symmetry.space_group_name_H-M   'P 1'
#
loop_
_entity.id
_entity.type
_entity.pdbx_description
1 polymer ?
#
loop_
_entity_poly.entity_id
_entity_poly.type
_entity_poly.pdbx_seq_one_letter_code
_entity_poly.pdbx_strand_id
1 'polypeptide(L)'
;MKNTALLIIDMINDFQFSHGPILAQKCEIIKNPILQLKDTMKSLGYPIIYVNDHYQLWRSDIDQLITHCTNEYSKNIIEAIAPHTDDYIFIKPHYS
;
A
#
# COMPACT_ATOMS: atom_id res chain seq x y z
N MET A 1 5.74 -12.36 23.45
CA MET A 1 5.35 -12.22 22.03
C MET A 1 4.95 -10.78 21.80
N LYS A 2 5.29 -10.20 20.65
CA LYS A 2 4.76 -8.90 20.24
C LYS A 2 3.38 -9.15 19.64
N ASN A 3 2.33 -8.59 20.23
CA ASN A 3 0.94 -8.79 19.82
C ASN A 3 0.42 -7.60 18.97
N THR A 4 1.32 -6.95 18.23
CA THR A 4 1.04 -5.74 17.46
C THR A 4 1.66 -5.86 16.08
N ALA A 5 0.95 -5.38 15.06
CA ALA A 5 1.44 -5.22 13.70
C ALA A 5 0.88 -3.92 13.11
N LEU A 6 1.58 -3.34 12.14
CA LEU A 6 1.04 -2.22 11.34
C LEU A 6 0.38 -2.78 10.09
N LEU A 7 -0.88 -2.40 9.86
CA LEU A 7 -1.58 -2.66 8.61
C LEU A 7 -1.61 -1.38 7.77
N ILE A 8 -1.09 -1.44 6.56
CA ILE A 8 -1.16 -0.37 5.55
C ILE A 8 -2.16 -0.82 4.49
N ILE A 9 -3.32 -0.17 4.47
CA ILE A 9 -4.48 -0.63 3.70
C ILE A 9 -4.67 0.27 2.48
N ASP A 10 -4.78 -0.35 1.30
CA ASP A 10 -5.18 0.28 0.01
C ASP A 10 -4.37 1.52 -0.40
N MET A 11 -3.10 1.60 0.03
CA MET A 11 -2.17 2.66 -0.38
C MET A 11 -1.50 2.39 -1.74
N ILE A 12 -1.63 1.18 -2.28
CA ILE A 12 -1.28 0.86 -3.67
C ILE A 12 -2.58 0.86 -4.46
N ASN A 13 -2.87 1.99 -5.13
CA ASN A 13 -4.15 2.25 -5.77
C ASN A 13 -3.94 3.02 -7.08
N ASP A 14 -4.72 2.70 -8.11
CA ASP A 14 -4.64 3.37 -9.42
C ASP A 14 -5.43 4.69 -9.49
N PHE A 15 -6.32 4.92 -8.51
CA PHE A 15 -7.23 6.06 -8.44
C PHE A 15 -8.09 6.27 -9.70
N GLN A 16 -8.39 5.20 -10.47
CA GLN A 16 -9.17 5.29 -11.72
C GLN A 16 -10.68 5.27 -11.46
N PHE A 17 -11.17 6.31 -10.78
CA PHE A 17 -12.60 6.50 -10.53
C PHE A 17 -12.95 7.99 -10.38
N SER A 18 -14.24 8.33 -10.36
CA SER A 18 -14.73 9.72 -10.42
C SER A 18 -14.14 10.66 -9.35
N HIS A 19 -13.86 10.14 -8.15
CA HIS A 19 -13.27 10.89 -7.04
C HIS A 19 -11.78 10.56 -6.81
N GLY A 20 -11.18 9.75 -7.68
CA GLY A 20 -9.82 9.27 -7.57
C GLY A 20 -8.77 10.39 -7.50
N PRO A 21 -8.80 11.42 -8.36
CA PRO A 21 -7.85 12.53 -8.29
C PRO A 21 -7.87 13.26 -6.94
N ILE A 22 -9.04 13.42 -6.33
CA ILE A 22 -9.18 14.04 -5.00
C ILE A 22 -8.59 13.12 -3.93
N LEU A 23 -8.83 11.82 -4.03
CA LEU A 23 -8.26 10.85 -3.10
C LEU A 23 -6.73 10.78 -3.23
N ALA A 24 -6.18 10.77 -4.45
CA ALA A 24 -4.74 10.78 -4.70
C ALA A 24 -4.05 11.99 -4.04
N GLN A 25 -4.63 13.18 -4.16
CA GLN A 25 -4.11 14.39 -3.48
C GLN A 25 -4.09 14.23 -1.95
N LYS A 26 -5.14 13.62 -1.38
CA LYS A 26 -5.18 13.34 0.07
C LYS A 26 -4.16 12.27 0.46
N CYS A 27 -4.04 11.21 -0.34
CA CYS A 27 -3.03 10.17 -0.19
C CYS A 27 -1.61 10.76 -0.19
N GLU A 28 -1.33 11.74 -1.05
CA GLU A 28 -0.03 12.40 -1.09
C GLU A 28 0.32 13.18 0.18
N ILE A 29 -0.67 13.70 0.89
CA ILE A 29 -0.45 14.37 2.17
C ILE A 29 -0.21 13.34 3.28
N ILE A 30 -0.99 12.25 3.31
CA ILE A 30 -0.94 11.27 4.41
C ILE A 30 0.19 10.24 4.28
N LYS A 31 0.82 10.09 3.10
CA LYS A 31 1.90 9.10 2.92
C LYS A 31 3.06 9.30 3.90
N ASN A 32 3.43 10.56 4.17
CA ASN A 32 4.59 10.87 5.02
C ASN A 32 4.36 10.45 6.48
N PRO A 33 3.22 10.77 7.12
CA PRO A 33 2.88 10.21 8.43
C PRO A 33 2.86 8.68 8.47
N ILE A 34 2.37 8.01 7.40
CA ILE A 34 2.36 6.53 7.33
C ILE A 34 3.78 5.98 7.29
N LEU A 35 4.67 6.58 6.50
CA LEU A 35 6.08 6.18 6.43
C LEU A 35 6.80 6.38 7.76
N GLN A 36 6.56 7.49 8.46
CA GLN A 36 7.11 7.72 9.81
C GLN A 36 6.63 6.66 10.82
N LEU A 37 5.35 6.28 10.76
CA LEU A 37 4.82 5.20 11.57
C LEU A 37 5.45 3.85 11.21
N LYS A 38 5.56 3.54 9.91
CA LYS A 38 6.24 2.33 9.40
C LYS A 38 7.65 2.23 9.94
N ASP A 39 8.47 3.28 9.81
CA ASP A 39 9.86 3.30 10.26
C ASP A 39 9.96 3.09 11.78
N THR A 40 9.08 3.74 12.55
CA THR A 40 9.00 3.57 13.99
C THR A 40 8.66 2.12 14.35
N MET A 41 7.66 1.53 13.71
CA MET A 41 7.26 0.14 13.98
C MET A 41 8.34 -0.86 13.56
N LYS A 42 9.04 -0.63 12.43
CA LYS A 42 10.16 -1.45 11.96
C LYS A 42 11.35 -1.38 12.92
N SER A 43 11.73 -0.20 13.39
CA SER A 43 12.83 -0.04 14.37
C SER A 43 12.55 -0.75 15.69
N LEU A 44 11.27 -0.83 16.08
CA LEU A 44 10.81 -1.58 17.24
C LEU A 44 10.62 -3.07 16.93
N GLY A 45 10.87 -3.52 15.70
CA GLY A 45 10.76 -4.92 15.24
C GLY A 45 9.33 -5.46 15.25
N TYR A 46 8.34 -4.64 14.90
CA TYR A 46 6.98 -5.08 14.65
C TYR A 46 6.76 -5.41 13.17
N PRO A 47 5.90 -6.38 12.83
CA PRO A 47 5.56 -6.69 11.44
C PRO A 47 4.83 -5.54 10.75
N ILE A 48 5.14 -5.34 9.47
CA ILE A 48 4.43 -4.44 8.56
C ILE A 48 3.68 -5.29 7.55
N ILE A 49 2.39 -5.04 7.38
CA ILE A 49 1.52 -5.82 6.50
C ILE A 49 0.79 -4.86 5.56
N TYR A 50 1.05 -4.99 4.26
CA TYR A 50 0.31 -4.30 3.22
C TYR A 50 -0.91 -5.12 2.84
N VAL A 51 -2.08 -4.48 2.84
CA VAL A 51 -3.36 -5.11 2.50
C VAL A 51 -3.96 -4.33 1.34
N ASN A 52 -3.97 -4.91 0.14
CA ASN A 52 -4.49 -4.24 -1.06
C ASN A 52 -5.49 -5.13 -1.80
N ASP A 53 -6.37 -4.53 -2.59
CA ASP A 53 -7.31 -5.26 -3.44
C ASP A 53 -6.61 -5.99 -4.61
N HIS A 54 -7.26 -7.02 -5.16
CA HIS A 54 -6.66 -7.96 -6.11
C HIS A 54 -6.51 -7.44 -7.54
N TYR A 55 -7.21 -6.37 -7.95
CA TYR A 55 -7.24 -5.84 -9.33
C TYR A 55 -7.35 -6.93 -10.42
N GLN A 56 -7.97 -8.08 -10.10
CA GLN A 56 -8.06 -9.26 -10.97
C GLN A 56 -6.71 -9.81 -11.48
N LEU A 57 -5.59 -9.46 -10.83
CA LEU A 57 -4.25 -9.92 -11.18
C LEU A 57 -4.05 -11.38 -10.72
N TRP A 58 -3.77 -12.29 -11.65
CA TRP A 58 -3.55 -13.70 -11.32
C TRP A 58 -2.19 -13.91 -10.66
N ARG A 59 -2.23 -14.38 -9.40
CA ARG A 59 -1.13 -14.62 -8.45
C ARG A 59 -0.57 -13.36 -7.81
N SER A 60 -0.23 -13.51 -6.53
CA SER A 60 0.13 -12.52 -5.50
C SER A 60 1.43 -11.75 -5.79
N ASP A 61 1.57 -11.23 -7.00
CA ASP A 61 2.76 -10.53 -7.43
C ASP A 61 2.57 -9.03 -7.18
N ILE A 62 3.17 -8.58 -6.08
CA ILE A 62 3.17 -7.18 -5.68
C ILE A 62 3.78 -6.28 -6.77
N ASP A 63 4.74 -6.79 -7.55
CA ASP A 63 5.37 -6.01 -8.62
C ASP A 63 4.38 -5.79 -9.77
N GLN A 64 3.55 -6.80 -10.07
CA GLN A 64 2.45 -6.65 -11.03
C GLN A 64 1.39 -5.66 -10.53
N LEU A 65 1.05 -5.71 -9.24
CA LEU A 65 0.12 -4.77 -8.64
C LEU A 65 0.66 -3.33 -8.70
N ILE A 66 1.91 -3.13 -8.30
CA ILE A 66 2.61 -1.84 -8.37
C ILE A 66 2.62 -1.35 -9.82
N THR A 67 3.01 -2.21 -10.77
CA THR A 67 3.04 -1.85 -12.19
C THR A 67 1.66 -1.46 -12.71
N HIS A 68 0.62 -2.22 -12.36
CA HIS A 68 -0.76 -1.95 -12.75
C HIS A 68 -1.27 -0.63 -12.19
N CYS A 69 -1.02 -0.38 -10.89
CA CYS A 69 -1.51 0.81 -10.24
C CYS A 69 -0.72 2.07 -10.58
N THR A 70 0.52 1.98 -11.08
CA THR A 70 1.39 3.13 -11.36
C THR A 70 0.91 3.93 -12.57
N ASN A 71 0.47 5.16 -12.33
CA ASN A 71 0.04 6.15 -13.33
C ASN A 71 0.31 7.58 -12.83
N GLU A 72 -0.18 8.60 -13.54
CA GLU A 72 0.06 10.01 -13.20
C GLU A 72 -0.47 10.43 -11.81
N TYR A 73 -1.50 9.76 -11.28
CA TYR A 73 -2.05 10.03 -9.95
C TYR A 73 -1.28 9.33 -8.84
N SER A 74 -0.82 8.10 -9.09
CA SER A 74 -0.30 7.20 -8.06
C SER A 74 1.22 7.10 -8.02
N LYS A 75 1.94 7.47 -9.08
CA LYS A 75 3.39 7.26 -9.21
C LYS A 75 4.17 7.76 -8.00
N ASN A 76 3.98 9.02 -7.62
CA ASN A 76 4.71 9.61 -6.49
C ASN A 76 4.31 8.99 -5.13
N ILE A 77 3.09 8.47 -5.00
CA ILE A 77 2.63 7.75 -3.81
C ILE A 77 3.33 6.40 -3.74
N ILE A 78 3.24 5.62 -4.82
CA ILE A 78 3.75 4.25 -4.92
C ILE A 78 5.27 4.23 -4.79
N GLU A 79 6.00 5.12 -5.46
CA GLU A 79 7.46 5.24 -5.35
C GLU A 79 7.93 5.46 -3.91
N ALA A 80 7.12 6.17 -3.11
CA ALA A 80 7.45 6.45 -1.71
C ALA A 80 6.99 5.33 -0.77
N ILE A 81 5.82 4.72 -0.99
CA ILE A 81 5.17 3.84 -0.02
C ILE A 81 5.27 2.35 -0.34
N ALA A 82 5.86 1.96 -1.47
CA ALA A 82 5.98 0.57 -1.86
C ALA A 82 6.59 -0.31 -0.73
N PRO A 83 6.11 -1.55 -0.55
CA PRO A 83 6.66 -2.47 0.42
C PRO A 83 8.12 -2.80 0.11
N HIS A 84 8.89 -3.04 1.17
CA HIS A 84 10.22 -3.63 1.08
C HIS A 84 10.14 -5.16 1.13
N THR A 85 11.24 -5.83 0.81
CA THR A 85 11.32 -7.31 0.76
C THR A 85 11.03 -8.01 2.09
N ASP A 86 11.13 -7.30 3.21
CA ASP A 86 10.86 -7.79 4.57
C ASP A 86 9.44 -7.45 5.06
N ASP A 87 8.66 -6.73 4.27
CA ASP A 87 7.26 -6.43 4.58
C ASP A 87 6.34 -7.56 4.07
N TYR A 88 5.27 -7.85 4.80
CA TYR A 88 4.28 -8.84 4.37
C TYR A 88 3.26 -8.20 3.44
N ILE A 89 2.80 -8.96 2.44
CA ILE A 89 1.78 -8.52 1.50
C ILE A 89 0.61 -9.51 1.55
N PHE A 90 -0.60 -8.96 1.70
CA PHE A 90 -1.85 -9.68 1.61
C PHE A 90 -2.72 -9.01 0.55
N ILE A 91 -3.13 -9.80 -0.45
CA ILE A 91 -4.06 -9.34 -1.47
C ILE A 91 -5.45 -9.85 -1.12
N LYS A 92 -6.40 -8.93 -0.90
CA LYS A 92 -7.77 -9.28 -0.51
C LYS A 92 -8.40 -10.16 -1.61
N PRO A 93 -9.00 -11.32 -1.28
CA PRO A 93 -9.72 -12.10 -2.29
C PRO A 93 -10.90 -11.29 -2.84
N HIS A 94 -11.19 -11.44 -4.13
CA HIS A 94 -12.42 -10.90 -4.70
C HIS A 94 -13.60 -11.59 -4.02
N TYR A 95 -14.45 -10.81 -3.35
CA TYR A 95 -15.64 -11.16 -2.53
C TYR A 95 -15.41 -11.49 -1.05
N SER A 96 -16.01 -10.65 -0.20
CA SER A 96 -16.69 -11.03 1.06
C SER A 96 -18.20 -11.07 0.79
#